data_AF-A0A7S3HH72-F1
#
_entry.id   AF-A0A7S3HH72-F1
#
_cell.length_a   1.000
_cell.length_b   1.000
_cell.length_c   1.000
_cell.angle_alpha   90.00
_cell.angle_beta   90.00
_cell.angle_gamma   90.00
#
_symmetry.space_group_name_H-M   'P 1'
#
loop_
_entity.id
_entity.type
_entity.pdbx_description
1 polymer ?
#
loop_
_entity_poly.entity_id
_entity_poly.type
_entity_poly.pdbx_seq_one_letter_code
_entity_poly.pdbx_strand_id
1 'polypeptide(L)'
;NKNRRCQDLITKPMEFCRNVEGFVVNSDKLLNSYKGVDYTMACWIHIPKKCTKNSFITGKLNHSDAWPLVVLRPDHKLEIIYGHNNEFEKMTSSSAVSQSWTHIAVIV
;
A
#
# COMPACT_ATOMS: atom_id res chain seq x y z
N ASN A 1 27.06 5.67 -9.69
CA ASN A 1 26.18 6.85 -9.46
C ASN A 1 25.61 6.83 -8.05
N LYS A 2 26.28 7.52 -7.10
CA LYS A 2 26.15 7.28 -5.65
C LYS A 2 25.19 8.22 -4.88
N ASN A 3 24.37 9.05 -5.52
CA ASN A 3 23.45 9.96 -4.79
C ASN A 3 22.17 10.26 -5.59
N ARG A 4 21.40 9.23 -5.98
CA ARG A 4 20.04 9.47 -6.51
C ARG A 4 19.10 9.57 -5.30
N ARG A 5 18.71 10.78 -4.91
CA ARG A 5 17.66 10.99 -3.91
C ARG A 5 16.36 10.40 -4.47
N CYS A 6 15.87 9.32 -3.87
CA CYS A 6 14.63 8.64 -4.25
C CYS A 6 13.36 9.30 -3.66
N GLN A 7 13.49 10.51 -3.10
CA GLN A 7 12.35 11.34 -2.74
C GLN A 7 11.93 12.15 -3.97
N ASP A 8 11.00 11.62 -4.75
CA ASP A 8 10.13 12.50 -5.50
C ASP A 8 9.23 13.21 -4.49
N LEU A 9 9.53 14.48 -4.25
CA LEU A 9 8.68 15.34 -3.45
C LEU A 9 7.37 15.50 -4.23
N ILE A 10 6.27 15.01 -3.69
CA ILE A 10 4.94 15.31 -4.25
C ILE A 10 4.69 16.80 -4.00
N THR A 11 5.07 17.65 -4.96
CA THR A 11 5.00 19.12 -4.85
C THR A 11 3.60 19.68 -5.04
N LYS A 12 2.68 18.85 -5.56
CA LYS A 12 1.27 19.18 -5.74
C LYS A 12 0.40 17.96 -5.41
N PRO A 13 -0.82 18.15 -4.87
CA PRO A 13 -1.78 17.06 -4.72
C PRO A 13 -1.92 16.33 -6.06
N MET A 14 -1.80 15.00 -6.05
CA MET A 14 -2.11 14.22 -7.24
C MET A 14 -3.60 14.36 -7.51
N GLU A 15 -3.94 14.80 -8.73
CA GLU A 15 -5.32 14.95 -9.15
C GLU A 15 -5.95 13.56 -9.27
N PHE A 16 -6.94 13.29 -8.43
CA PHE A 16 -7.72 12.06 -8.51
C PHE A 16 -8.47 12.02 -9.84
N CYS A 17 -8.30 10.93 -10.59
CA CYS A 17 -9.08 10.70 -11.80
C CYS A 17 -10.54 10.44 -11.39
N ARG A 18 -11.49 11.24 -11.89
CA ARG A 18 -12.93 11.05 -11.59
C ARG A 18 -13.48 9.70 -12.03
N ASN A 19 -12.75 9.01 -12.90
CA ASN A 19 -13.17 7.75 -13.51
C ASN A 19 -12.50 6.52 -12.88
N VAL A 20 -11.62 6.70 -11.89
CA VAL A 20 -10.88 5.61 -11.24
C VAL A 20 -10.96 5.80 -9.73
N GLU A 21 -11.41 4.77 -9.00
CA GLU A 21 -11.28 4.74 -7.55
C GLU A 21 -9.80 4.56 -7.18
N GLY A 22 -9.21 5.60 -6.56
CA GLY A 22 -7.79 5.61 -6.19
C GLY A 22 -6.87 6.10 -7.31
N PHE A 23 -5.57 5.88 -7.14
CA PHE A 23 -4.57 6.21 -8.14
C PHE A 23 -3.55 5.06 -8.23
N VAL A 24 -3.20 4.69 -9.45
CA VAL A 24 -2.12 3.73 -9.73
C VAL A 24 -0.91 4.54 -10.16
N VAL A 25 0.14 4.55 -9.34
CA VAL A 25 1.41 5.09 -9.82
C VAL A 25 2.19 3.98 -10.49
N ASN A 26 2.58 4.20 -11.74
CA ASN A 26 3.45 3.28 -12.43
C ASN A 26 4.81 3.25 -11.71
N SER A 27 5.13 2.09 -11.10
CA SER A 27 6.31 1.91 -10.26
C SER A 27 7.62 2.21 -10.99
N ASP A 28 7.64 2.03 -12.32
CA ASP A 28 8.83 2.24 -13.15
C ASP A 28 9.31 3.70 -13.14
N LYS A 29 8.43 4.65 -12.76
CA LYS A 29 8.77 6.08 -12.68
C LYS A 29 9.24 6.52 -11.29
N LEU A 30 8.84 5.84 -10.21
CA LEU A 30 9.11 6.28 -8.83
C LEU A 30 10.14 5.42 -8.10
N LEU A 31 10.12 4.10 -8.33
CA LEU A 31 10.90 3.15 -7.55
C LEU A 31 11.62 2.25 -8.53
N ASN A 32 12.83 2.67 -8.94
CA ASN A 32 13.82 1.72 -9.44
C ASN A 32 13.84 0.56 -8.45
N SER A 33 13.57 -0.65 -8.93
CA SER A 33 13.32 -1.85 -8.12
C SER A 33 14.45 -2.12 -7.11
N TYR A 34 14.37 -1.50 -5.94
CA TYR A 34 15.16 -1.82 -4.77
C TYR A 34 14.52 -3.03 -4.10
N LYS A 35 14.74 -4.21 -4.69
CA LYS A 35 14.44 -5.48 -4.01
C LYS A 35 15.37 -5.57 -2.78
N GLY A 36 14.81 -5.85 -1.60
CA GLY A 36 15.59 -6.19 -0.40
C GLY A 36 16.11 -5.03 0.46
N VAL A 37 15.48 -3.86 0.43
CA VAL A 37 15.83 -2.74 1.35
C VAL A 37 14.73 -2.61 2.39
N ASP A 38 15.09 -2.55 3.66
CA ASP A 38 14.20 -2.20 4.76
C ASP A 38 13.47 -0.89 4.42
N TYR A 39 12.15 -0.88 4.57
CA TYR A 39 11.37 0.31 4.27
C TYR A 39 10.20 0.46 5.23
N THR A 40 9.77 1.71 5.38
CA THR A 40 8.60 2.06 6.16
C THR A 40 7.64 2.83 5.29
N MET A 41 6.38 2.41 5.32
CA MET A 41 5.27 3.14 4.73
C MET A 41 4.32 3.55 5.85
N ALA A 42 4.02 4.84 5.95
CA ALA A 42 3.07 5.36 6.93
C ALA A 42 2.05 6.26 6.22
N CYS A 43 0.77 6.09 6.55
CA CYS A 43 -0.29 6.96 6.06
C CYS A 43 -1.49 6.99 7.02
N TRP A 44 -2.32 8.01 6.84
CA TRP A 44 -3.62 8.10 7.52
C TRP A 44 -4.70 7.56 6.59
N ILE A 45 -5.54 6.69 7.13
CA ILE A 45 -6.72 6.15 6.42
C ILE A 45 -7.99 6.52 7.16
N HIS A 46 -9.05 6.77 6.40
CA HIS A 46 -10.40 6.97 6.91
C HIS A 46 -11.35 6.04 6.14
N ILE A 47 -12.07 5.18 6.87
CA ILE A 47 -12.97 4.18 6.29
C ILE A 47 -14.41 4.62 6.57
N PRO A 48 -15.08 5.31 5.64
CA PRO A 48 -16.38 5.94 5.90
C PRO A 48 -17.55 4.96 5.92
N LYS A 49 -17.38 3.74 5.40
CA LYS A 49 -18.44 2.74 5.24
C LYS A 49 -17.92 1.35 5.53
N LYS A 50 -18.84 0.45 5.90
CA LYS A 50 -18.52 -0.98 6.01
C LYS A 50 -18.06 -1.52 4.66
N CYS A 51 -16.96 -2.24 4.66
CA CYS A 51 -16.46 -2.89 3.46
C CYS A 51 -17.09 -4.28 3.33
N THR A 52 -17.65 -4.62 2.17
CA THR A 52 -18.28 -5.95 1.93
C THR A 52 -17.35 -6.92 1.21
N LYS A 53 -16.20 -6.43 0.73
CA LYS A 53 -15.18 -7.19 0.01
C LYS A 53 -13.81 -6.77 0.51
N ASN A 54 -12.77 -7.46 0.05
CA ASN A 54 -11.41 -6.99 0.25
C ASN A 54 -11.18 -5.72 -0.59
N SER A 55 -10.67 -4.66 0.03
CA SER A 55 -10.34 -3.40 -0.63
C SER A 55 -8.84 -3.15 -0.58
N PHE A 56 -8.25 -2.91 -1.75
CA PHE A 56 -6.88 -2.44 -1.85
C PHE A 56 -6.72 -1.06 -1.22
N ILE A 57 -5.71 -0.89 -0.35
CA ILE A 57 -5.34 0.42 0.21
C ILE A 57 -4.10 0.94 -0.51
N THR A 58 -3.02 0.16 -0.51
CA THR A 58 -1.72 0.57 -1.05
C THR A 58 -0.84 -0.65 -1.26
N GLY A 59 0.13 -0.54 -2.15
CA GLY A 59 1.14 -1.57 -2.35
C GLY A 59 1.66 -1.64 -3.78
N LYS A 60 2.80 -2.32 -3.94
CA LYS A 60 3.29 -2.74 -5.26
C LYS A 60 2.74 -4.13 -5.56
N LEU A 61 2.07 -4.24 -6.71
CA LEU A 61 1.60 -5.51 -7.25
C LEU A 61 2.12 -5.64 -8.68
N ASN A 62 2.72 -6.77 -9.01
CA ASN A 62 2.95 -7.20 -10.38
C ASN A 62 2.40 -8.63 -10.55
N HIS A 63 2.56 -9.24 -11.73
CA HIS A 63 1.99 -10.55 -12.01
C HIS A 63 2.47 -11.69 -11.10
N SER A 64 3.66 -11.59 -10.51
CA SER A 64 4.27 -12.67 -9.70
C SER A 64 4.64 -12.24 -8.28
N ASP A 65 4.53 -10.95 -7.96
CA ASP A 65 5.10 -10.32 -6.77
C ASP A 65 4.09 -9.36 -6.13
N ALA A 66 4.09 -9.35 -4.80
CA ALA A 66 3.37 -8.40 -3.98
C ALA A 66 4.33 -7.85 -2.92
N TRP A 67 4.47 -6.52 -2.78
CA TRP A 67 5.44 -5.95 -1.82
C TRP A 67 5.21 -4.46 -1.46
N PRO A 68 4.75 -4.13 -0.24
CA PRO A 68 3.77 -4.86 0.54
C PRO A 68 2.39 -4.53 0.00
N LEU A 69 1.55 -5.52 -0.22
CA LEU A 69 0.16 -5.31 -0.61
C LEU A 69 -0.71 -5.20 0.66
N VAL A 70 -1.21 -3.99 0.94
CA VAL A 70 -2.07 -3.70 2.09
C VAL A 70 -3.53 -3.70 1.67
N VAL A 71 -4.32 -4.55 2.33
CA VAL A 71 -5.73 -4.80 2.00
C VAL A 71 -6.59 -4.62 3.25
N LEU A 72 -7.72 -3.93 3.12
CA LEU A 72 -8.79 -3.91 4.11
C LEU A 72 -9.75 -5.07 3.87
N ARG A 73 -9.98 -5.88 4.89
CA ARG A 73 -10.93 -7.00 4.86
C ARG A 73 -12.35 -6.57 5.27
N PRO A 74 -13.39 -7.39 4.98
CA PRO A 74 -14.77 -7.13 5.42
C PRO A 74 -14.95 -7.06 6.94
N ASP A 75 -14.11 -7.76 7.71
CA ASP A 75 -14.07 -7.69 9.18
C ASP A 75 -13.31 -6.46 9.70
N HIS A 76 -13.02 -5.50 8.81
CA HIS A 76 -12.28 -4.28 9.07
C HIS A 76 -10.83 -4.49 9.53
N LYS A 77 -10.28 -5.71 9.44
CA LYS A 77 -8.86 -5.96 9.70
C LYS A 77 -8.01 -5.63 8.48
N LEU A 78 -6.77 -5.23 8.72
CA LEU A 78 -5.77 -5.06 7.68
C LEU A 78 -5.07 -6.38 7.44
N GLU A 79 -4.87 -6.73 6.18
CA GLU A 79 -4.05 -7.84 5.74
C GLU A 79 -2.90 -7.29 4.91
N ILE A 80 -1.67 -7.63 5.30
CA ILE A 80 -0.45 -7.33 4.56
C ILE A 80 -0.06 -8.62 3.84
N ILE A 81 0.08 -8.53 2.52
CA ILE A 81 0.49 -9.62 1.65
C ILE A 81 1.84 -9.25 1.06
N TYR A 82 2.81 -10.14 1.15
CA TYR A 82 4.13 -9.94 0.56
C TYR A 82 4.68 -11.26 0.04
N GLY A 83 5.47 -11.21 -1.02
CA GLY A 83 6.00 -12.42 -1.63
C GLY A 83 6.48 -12.23 -3.06
N HIS A 84 7.14 -13.26 -3.58
CA HIS A 84 7.77 -13.29 -4.89
C HIS A 84 7.52 -14.64 -5.55
N ASN A 85 7.49 -14.68 -6.89
CA ASN A 85 7.32 -15.93 -7.66
C ASN A 85 6.07 -16.73 -7.27
N ASN A 86 4.97 -16.03 -6.97
CA ASN A 86 3.71 -16.62 -6.50
C ASN A 86 3.75 -17.30 -5.13
N GLU A 87 4.84 -17.17 -4.38
CA GLU A 87 4.92 -17.58 -2.97
C GLU A 87 4.61 -16.36 -2.11
N PHE A 88 3.43 -16.35 -1.48
CA PHE A 88 2.92 -15.21 -0.72
C PHE A 88 2.72 -15.56 0.75
N GLU A 89 3.24 -14.69 1.61
CA GLU A 89 2.95 -14.66 3.03
C GLU A 89 1.89 -13.61 3.34
N LYS A 90 1.16 -13.83 4.43
CA LYS A 90 0.08 -12.95 4.88
C LYS A 90 0.18 -12.69 6.37
N MET A 91 0.06 -11.42 6.74
CA MET A 91 -0.05 -10.98 8.12
C MET A 91 -1.35 -10.22 8.31
N THR A 92 -2.15 -10.59 9.31
CA THR A 92 -3.41 -9.91 9.62
C THR A 92 -3.26 -9.09 10.89
N SER A 93 -3.85 -7.89 10.92
CA SER A 93 -3.88 -7.07 12.12
C SER A 93 -4.63 -7.76 13.26
N SER A 94 -4.14 -7.60 14.48
CA SER A 94 -4.80 -8.13 15.68
C SER A 94 -6.17 -7.49 15.90
N SER A 95 -6.28 -6.20 15.62
CA SER A 95 -7.49 -5.39 15.76
C SER A 95 -8.08 -4.95 14.41
N ALA A 96 -9.39 -4.71 14.41
CA ALA A 96 -10.06 -4.02 13.31
C ALA A 96 -9.72 -2.52 13.32
N VAL A 97 -9.68 -1.92 12.13
CA VAL A 97 -9.53 -0.49 11.92
C VAL A 97 -10.86 0.19 12.29
N SER A 98 -10.75 1.28 13.05
CA SER A 98 -11.90 2.06 13.47
C SER A 98 -12.55 2.81 12.29
N GLN A 99 -13.80 3.25 12.45
CA GLN A 99 -14.49 4.14 11.50
C GLN A 99 -14.08 5.61 11.67
N SER A 100 -12.90 5.88 12.23
CA SER A 100 -12.31 7.21 12.33
C SER A 100 -10.93 7.22 11.64
N TRP A 101 -10.32 8.40 11.57
CA TRP A 101 -8.96 8.53 11.07
C TRP A 101 -8.02 7.62 11.87
N THR A 102 -7.41 6.66 11.17
CA THR A 102 -6.47 5.70 11.76
C THR A 102 -5.13 5.87 11.08
N HIS A 103 -4.08 6.05 11.88
CA HIS A 103 -2.71 6.04 11.38
C HIS A 103 -2.24 4.59 11.22
N ILE A 104 -1.77 4.26 10.03
CA ILE A 104 -1.21 2.95 9.72
C ILE A 104 0.26 3.10 9.37
N ALA A 105 1.09 2.23 9.93
CA ALA A 105 2.50 2.11 9.61
C ALA A 105 2.83 0.65 9.32
N VAL A 106 3.44 0.41 8.15
CA VAL A 106 3.96 -0.89 7.73
C VAL A 106 5.48 -0.77 7.75
N ILE A 107 6.12 -1.63 8.54
CA ILE A 107 7.57 -1.70 8.72
C ILE A 107 7.97 -3.09 8.25
N VAL A 108 8.87 -3.14 7.26
CA VAL A 108 9.40 -4.37 6.65
C VAL A 108 10.92 -4.32 6.73
#